data_AF-A0A494W065-F1
#
_entry.id   AF-A0A494W065-F1
#
_cell.length_a   1.000
_cell.length_b   1.000
_cell.length_c   1.000
_cell.angle_alpha   90.00
_cell.angle_beta   90.00
_cell.angle_gamma   90.00
#
_symmetry.space_group_name_H-M   'P 1'
#
loop_
_entity.id
_entity.type
_entity.pdbx_description
1 polymer ?
#
loop_
_entity_poly.entity_id
_entity_poly.type
_entity_poly.pdbx_seq_one_letter_code
_entity_poly.pdbx_strand_id
1 'polypeptide(L)'
;MPRPTRESLAVDRLCDVYERDWLVTEYRPTAHGFSLPLGWPVDMTGPGNPRVIMIAALAEYLRSVERLRDVALPIAPGTIKRLRAELDLKFNWGQWWAARSGDLHTMTLAAFCAKHHCSIGAASQRRGNADYKTADTPMSGNGSA
;
A
#
# COMPACT_ATOMS: atom_id res chain seq x y z
N MET A 1 27.70 9.43 33.23
CA MET A 1 27.43 8.26 32.37
C MET A 1 27.58 8.72 30.92
N PRO A 2 28.51 8.16 30.12
CA PRO A 2 28.55 8.43 28.69
C PRO A 2 27.25 7.94 28.04
N ARG A 3 26.76 8.66 27.03
CA ARG A 3 25.57 8.25 26.26
C ARG A 3 25.94 6.99 25.46
N PRO A 4 25.11 5.93 25.45
CA PRO A 4 25.38 4.75 24.63
C PRO A 4 25.50 5.13 23.15
N THR A 5 26.46 4.53 22.45
CA THR A 5 26.63 4.68 21.00
C THR A 5 25.59 3.84 20.27
N ARG A 6 25.32 4.14 18.99
CA ARG A 6 24.36 3.34 18.20
C ARG A 6 24.83 1.90 18.04
N GLU A 7 26.14 1.71 17.89
CA GLU A 7 26.80 0.41 17.82
C GLU A 7 26.57 -0.39 19.11
N SER A 8 26.63 0.28 20.27
CA SER A 8 26.35 -0.39 21.56
C SER A 8 24.88 -0.77 21.76
N LEU A 9 23.96 -0.13 21.01
CA LEU A 9 22.52 -0.42 21.02
C LEU A 9 22.13 -1.42 19.92
N ALA A 10 23.04 -1.74 19.00
CA ALA A 10 22.76 -2.62 17.89
C ALA A 10 22.71 -4.07 18.37
N VAL A 11 21.63 -4.77 18.02
CA VAL A 11 21.48 -6.21 18.23
C VAL A 11 21.92 -7.00 17.00
N ASP A 12 21.99 -6.35 15.83
CA ASP A 12 22.33 -6.98 14.56
C ASP A 12 22.80 -5.94 13.52
N ARG A 13 23.29 -6.40 12.37
CA ARG A 13 23.58 -5.59 11.18
C ARG A 13 22.91 -6.22 9.96
N LEU A 14 22.28 -5.40 9.13
CA LEU A 14 21.68 -5.88 7.88
C LEU A 14 21.97 -4.94 6.71
N CYS A 15 21.89 -5.51 5.51
CA CYS A 15 21.88 -4.76 4.26
C CYS A 15 20.44 -4.70 3.73
N ASP A 16 19.95 -3.50 3.42
CA ASP A 16 18.59 -3.30 2.90
C ASP A 16 18.49 -3.62 1.39
N VAL A 17 17.28 -3.54 0.83
CA VAL A 17 17.05 -3.79 -0.62
C VAL A 17 17.72 -2.76 -1.55
N TYR A 18 18.29 -1.69 -1.00
CA TYR A 18 19.01 -0.65 -1.73
C TYR A 18 20.52 -0.74 -1.49
N GLU A 19 20.99 -1.89 -1.02
CA GLU A 19 22.40 -2.18 -0.75
C GLU A 19 23.02 -1.25 0.32
N ARG A 20 22.20 -0.71 1.23
CA ARG A 20 22.67 0.13 2.33
C ARG A 20 22.80 -0.67 3.61
N ASP A 21 23.88 -0.45 4.34
CA ASP A 21 24.12 -1.06 5.65
C ASP A 21 23.39 -0.34 6.78
N TRP A 22 22.82 -1.13 7.69
CA TRP A 22 22.09 -0.67 8.86
C TRP A 22 22.54 -1.38 10.14
N LEU A 23 22.51 -0.63 11.23
CA LEU A 23 22.58 -1.15 12.60
C LEU A 23 21.15 -1.38 13.10
N VAL A 24 20.77 -2.63 13.35
CA VAL A 24 19.44 -2.99 13.85
C VAL A 24 19.42 -2.87 15.35
N THR A 25 18.38 -2.24 15.90
CA THR A 25 18.16 -2.15 17.34
C THR A 25 17.05 -3.06 17.84
N GLU A 26 16.04 -3.28 17.01
CA GLU A 26 14.90 -4.11 17.38
C GLU A 26 14.28 -4.79 16.16
N TYR A 27 13.63 -5.91 16.41
CA TYR A 27 12.79 -6.62 15.47
C TYR A 27 11.35 -6.64 16.00
N ARG A 28 10.39 -6.15 15.21
CA ARG A 28 8.96 -6.24 15.54
C ARG A 28 8.33 -7.41 14.80
N PRO A 29 7.69 -8.37 15.50
CA PRO A 29 7.04 -9.49 14.83
C PRO A 29 5.85 -9.00 13.99
N THR A 30 5.61 -9.65 12.86
CA THR A 30 4.40 -9.44 12.05
C THR A 30 3.61 -10.75 11.93
N ALA A 31 2.34 -10.65 11.53
CA ALA A 31 1.51 -11.81 11.23
C ALA A 31 1.82 -12.46 9.87
N HIS A 32 2.78 -11.92 9.11
CA HIS A 32 3.04 -12.28 7.70
C HIS A 32 4.29 -13.14 7.51
N GLY A 33 4.78 -13.78 8.58
CA GLY A 33 5.94 -14.68 8.51
C GLY A 33 7.30 -14.00 8.43
N PHE A 34 7.38 -12.68 8.59
CA PHE A 34 8.64 -11.94 8.72
C PHE A 34 8.60 -10.95 9.89
N SER A 35 9.77 -10.53 10.36
CA SER A 35 9.91 -9.46 11.36
C SER A 35 10.32 -8.16 10.69
N LEU A 36 9.87 -7.03 11.23
CA LEU A 36 10.29 -5.70 10.80
C LEU A 36 11.55 -5.28 11.57
N PRO A 37 12.71 -5.19 10.91
CA PRO A 37 13.88 -4.57 11.53
C PRO A 37 13.70 -3.05 11.62
N LEU A 38 14.08 -2.50 12.78
CA LEU A 38 14.22 -1.05 12.98
C LEU A 38 15.65 -0.74 13.41
N GLY A 39 16.17 0.38 12.93
CA GLY A 39 17.54 0.75 13.22
C GLY A 39 17.98 2.06 12.59
N TRP A 40 19.29 2.24 12.47
CA TRP A 40 19.90 3.41 11.83
C TRP A 40 20.82 3.00 10.70
N PRO A 41 20.94 3.81 9.64
CA PRO A 41 21.98 3.62 8.66
C PRO A 41 23.36 3.75 9.30
N VAL A 42 24.31 2.92 8.89
CA VAL A 42 25.69 2.95 9.39
C VAL A 42 26.37 4.30 9.10
N ASP A 43 26.06 4.91 7.95
CA ASP A 43 26.65 6.15 7.47
C ASP A 43 25.98 7.43 8.03
N MET A 44 24.87 7.30 8.76
CA MET A 44 24.15 8.45 9.30
C MET A 44 24.73 8.87 10.64
N THR A 45 25.16 10.13 10.79
CA THR A 45 25.59 10.70 12.07
C THR A 45 24.50 11.59 12.68
N GLY A 46 24.55 11.82 14.00
CA GLY A 46 23.67 12.77 14.68
C GLY A 46 22.41 12.16 15.35
N PRO A 47 21.56 12.99 15.98
CA PRO A 47 20.36 12.53 16.66
C PRO A 47 19.28 12.10 15.66
N GLY A 48 18.60 10.99 15.94
CA GLY A 48 17.48 10.51 15.13
C GLY A 48 16.85 9.26 15.71
N ASN A 49 15.55 9.09 15.49
CA ASN A 49 14.83 7.88 15.89
C ASN A 49 15.16 6.72 14.94
N PRO A 50 15.17 5.46 15.42
CA PRO A 50 15.24 4.28 14.58
C PRO A 50 14.17 4.32 13.48
N ARG A 51 14.52 3.88 12.28
CA ARG A 51 13.62 3.81 11.12
C ARG A 51 13.39 2.35 10.77
N VAL A 52 12.22 2.07 10.20
CA VAL A 52 11.95 0.77 9.57
C VAL A 52 12.89 0.60 8.38
N ILE A 53 13.56 -0.54 8.35
CA ILE A 53 14.54 -0.90 7.32
C ILE A 53 13.84 -1.71 6.24
N MET A 54 14.05 -1.35 4.98
CA MET A 54 13.37 -1.98 3.84
C MET A 54 14.05 -3.31 3.49
N ILE A 55 13.54 -4.42 4.04
CA ILE A 55 13.98 -5.77 3.65
C ILE A 55 13.15 -6.33 2.48
N ALA A 56 13.68 -7.37 1.82
CA ALA A 56 13.02 -7.99 0.67
C ALA A 56 11.58 -8.45 0.97
N ALA A 57 11.37 -9.17 2.07
CA ALA A 57 10.04 -9.63 2.49
C ALA A 57 9.05 -8.48 2.73
N LEU A 58 9.51 -7.36 3.28
CA LEU A 58 8.69 -6.17 3.45
C LEU A 58 8.33 -5.53 2.10
N ALA A 59 9.30 -5.42 1.19
CA ALA A 59 9.06 -4.88 -0.14
C ALA A 59 8.07 -5.74 -0.93
N GLU A 60 8.21 -7.07 -0.87
CA GLU A 60 7.28 -8.03 -1.48
C GLU A 60 5.87 -7.90 -0.89
N TYR A 61 5.75 -7.85 0.43
CA TYR A 61 4.47 -7.64 1.09
C TYR A 61 3.80 -6.31 0.69
N LEU A 62 4.57 -5.22 0.64
CA LEU A 62 4.02 -3.93 0.22
C LEU A 62 3.55 -3.93 -1.24
N ARG A 63 4.22 -4.70 -2.12
CA ARG A 63 3.83 -4.89 -3.53
C ARG A 63 2.57 -5.76 -3.67
N SER A 64 2.37 -6.74 -2.79
CA SER A 64 1.19 -7.61 -2.84
C SER A 64 -0.09 -6.92 -2.36
N VAL A 65 0.05 -5.87 -1.53
CA VAL A 65 -1.08 -5.11 -1.00
C VAL A 65 -1.34 -3.86 -1.84
N GLU A 66 -2.47 -3.83 -2.53
CA GLU A 66 -2.82 -2.73 -3.43
C GLU A 66 -3.14 -1.42 -2.67
N ARG A 67 -3.91 -1.49 -1.57
CA ARG A 67 -4.38 -0.32 -0.82
C ARG A 67 -3.64 -0.11 0.49
N LEU A 68 -3.37 1.16 0.82
CA LEU A 68 -2.71 1.55 2.06
C LEU A 68 -3.42 1.03 3.33
N ARG A 69 -4.75 1.07 3.36
CA ARG A 69 -5.53 0.65 4.53
C ARG A 69 -5.54 -0.86 4.79
N ASP A 70 -5.19 -1.65 3.77
CA ASP A 70 -5.14 -3.11 3.87
C ASP A 70 -3.77 -3.58 4.37
N VAL A 71 -2.81 -2.64 4.51
CA VAL A 71 -1.48 -2.94 5.06
C VAL A 71 -1.61 -3.12 6.57
N ALA A 72 -1.34 -4.34 7.04
CA ALA A 72 -1.41 -4.72 8.44
C ALA A 72 0.01 -4.92 9.00
N LEU A 73 0.66 -3.83 9.42
CA LEU A 73 2.00 -3.85 10.01
C LEU A 73 2.02 -3.09 11.35
N PRO A 74 2.86 -3.47 12.33
CA PRO A 74 2.95 -2.83 13.65
C PRO A 74 3.74 -1.50 13.60
N ILE A 75 3.42 -0.63 12.64
CA ILE A 75 4.05 0.66 12.39
C ILE A 75 3.01 1.70 11.96
N ALA A 76 3.35 2.98 12.13
CA ALA A 76 2.43 4.06 11.83
C ALA A 76 2.07 4.14 10.33
N PRO A 77 0.84 4.55 9.97
CA PRO A 77 0.43 4.75 8.58
C PRO A 77 1.33 5.70 7.78
N GLY A 78 1.89 6.73 8.44
CA GLY A 78 2.86 7.64 7.82
C GLY A 78 4.14 6.93 7.38
N THR A 79 4.63 5.98 8.18
CA THR A 79 5.78 5.15 7.83
C THR A 79 5.46 4.24 6.66
N ILE A 80 4.27 3.63 6.64
CA ILE A 80 3.82 2.79 5.51
C ILE A 80 3.74 3.62 4.23
N LYS A 81 3.17 4.83 4.30
CA LYS A 81 3.09 5.75 3.15
C LYS A 81 4.49 6.09 2.60
N ARG A 82 5.45 6.39 3.46
CA ARG A 82 6.85 6.64 3.08
C ARG A 82 7.46 5.41 2.38
N LEU A 83 7.37 4.23 2.99
CA LEU A 83 7.94 2.99 2.46
C LEU A 83 7.35 2.65 1.08
N ARG A 84 6.04 2.84 0.89
CA ARG A 84 5.39 2.65 -0.41
C ARG A 84 5.88 3.66 -1.46
N ALA A 85 6.10 4.91 -1.06
CA ALA A 85 6.63 5.93 -1.97
C ALA A 85 8.06 5.59 -2.43
N GLU A 86 8.89 5.02 -1.56
CA GLU A 86 10.24 4.55 -1.92
C GLU A 86 10.22 3.44 -2.97
N LEU A 87 9.16 2.62 -2.99
CA LEU A 87 8.95 1.56 -3.98
C LEU A 87 8.16 2.03 -5.22
N ASP A 88 7.90 3.33 -5.36
CA ASP A 88 7.00 3.94 -6.36
C ASP A 88 5.59 3.30 -6.43
N LEU A 89 5.09 2.78 -5.30
CA LEU A 89 3.79 2.13 -5.22
C LEU A 89 2.66 3.16 -5.12
N LYS A 90 2.12 3.53 -6.28
CA LYS A 90 0.98 4.44 -6.40
C LYS A 90 -0.34 3.66 -6.43
N PHE A 91 -1.33 4.15 -5.69
CA PHE A 91 -2.68 3.61 -5.74
C PHE A 91 -3.54 4.42 -6.71
N ASN A 92 -4.14 3.76 -7.71
CA ASN A 92 -5.00 4.39 -8.70
C ASN A 92 -6.44 3.90 -8.54
N TRP A 93 -7.30 4.75 -7.98
CA TRP A 93 -8.72 4.45 -7.82
C TRP A 93 -9.42 4.10 -9.14
N GLY A 94 -9.07 4.78 -10.23
CA GLY A 94 -9.68 4.54 -11.54
C GLY A 94 -9.40 3.14 -12.05
N GLN A 95 -8.12 2.72 -12.03
CA GLN A 95 -7.71 1.36 -12.41
C GLN A 95 -8.29 0.31 -11.47
N TRP A 96 -8.31 0.58 -10.15
CA TRP A 96 -8.89 -0.33 -9.17
C TRP A 96 -10.36 -0.65 -9.46
N TRP A 97 -11.15 0.38 -9.78
CA TRP A 97 -12.56 0.23 -10.17
C TRP A 97 -12.72 -0.44 -11.53
N ALA A 98 -11.89 -0.08 -12.52
CA ALA A 98 -11.96 -0.64 -13.86
C ALA A 98 -11.69 -2.16 -13.84
N ALA A 99 -10.66 -2.60 -13.12
CA ALA A 99 -10.32 -4.01 -12.95
C ALA A 99 -11.44 -4.83 -12.27
N ARG A 100 -12.34 -4.15 -11.56
CA ARG A 100 -13.45 -4.77 -10.79
C ARG A 100 -14.82 -4.42 -11.35
N SER A 101 -14.89 -3.85 -12.56
CA SER A 101 -16.15 -3.46 -13.18
C SER A 101 -17.08 -4.65 -13.38
N GLY A 102 -16.56 -5.81 -13.80
CA GLY A 102 -17.34 -7.04 -13.94
C GLY A 102 -18.02 -7.47 -12.64
N ASP A 103 -17.26 -7.58 -11.55
CA ASP A 103 -17.80 -7.85 -10.21
C ASP A 103 -18.80 -6.76 -9.79
N LEU A 104 -18.52 -5.50 -10.10
CA LEU A 104 -19.38 -4.38 -9.74
C LEU A 104 -20.74 -4.45 -10.43
N HIS A 105 -20.86 -5.00 -11.64
CA HIS A 105 -22.15 -5.12 -12.33
C HIS A 105 -22.86 -6.46 -12.09
N THR A 106 -22.11 -7.53 -11.80
CA THR A 106 -22.67 -8.88 -11.66
C THR A 106 -23.05 -9.23 -10.22
N MET A 107 -22.44 -8.61 -9.21
CA MET A 107 -22.71 -8.88 -7.80
C MET A 107 -23.72 -7.89 -7.19
N THR A 108 -24.37 -8.28 -6.08
CA THR A 108 -25.06 -7.31 -5.23
C THR A 108 -24.05 -6.33 -4.62
N LEU A 109 -24.46 -5.09 -4.33
CA LEU A 109 -23.57 -4.10 -3.71
C LEU A 109 -23.01 -4.58 -2.37
N ALA A 110 -23.82 -5.29 -1.58
CA ALA A 110 -23.40 -5.87 -0.31
C ALA A 110 -22.28 -6.92 -0.51
N ALA A 111 -22.46 -7.86 -1.45
CA ALA A 111 -21.47 -8.88 -1.74
C ALA A 111 -20.18 -8.28 -2.32
N PHE A 112 -20.30 -7.29 -3.21
CA PHE A 112 -19.15 -6.56 -3.74
C PHE A 112 -18.37 -5.86 -2.62
N CYS A 113 -19.06 -5.16 -1.72
CA CYS A 113 -18.43 -4.44 -0.62
C CYS A 113 -17.78 -5.38 0.39
N ALA A 114 -18.38 -6.54 0.67
CA ALA A 114 -17.78 -7.56 1.52
C ALA A 114 -16.51 -8.15 0.90
N LYS A 115 -16.53 -8.46 -0.40
CA LYS A 115 -15.39 -9.05 -1.14
C LYS A 115 -14.22 -8.07 -1.31
N HIS A 116 -14.53 -6.82 -1.67
CA HIS A 116 -13.52 -5.81 -2.03
C HIS A 116 -13.25 -4.80 -0.92
N HIS A 117 -13.89 -4.96 0.25
CA HIS A 117 -13.80 -4.09 1.43
C HIS A 117 -13.95 -2.60 1.12
N CYS A 118 -14.98 -2.19 0.36
CA CYS A 118 -15.30 -0.78 0.10
C CYS A 118 -16.67 -0.40 0.68
N SER A 119 -17.02 0.88 0.67
CA SER A 119 -18.33 1.32 1.14
C SER A 119 -19.41 1.13 0.07
N ILE A 120 -20.64 0.85 0.51
CA ILE A 120 -21.81 0.71 -0.37
C ILE A 120 -22.06 2.02 -1.15
N GLY A 121 -21.90 3.17 -0.50
CA GLY A 121 -22.07 4.48 -1.15
C GLY A 121 -21.12 4.67 -2.35
N ALA A 122 -19.83 4.37 -2.17
CA ALA A 122 -18.85 4.48 -3.25
C ALA A 122 -19.13 3.48 -4.39
N ALA A 123 -19.50 2.24 -4.06
CA ALA A 123 -19.85 1.22 -5.05
C ALA A 123 -21.13 1.61 -5.84
N SER A 124 -22.16 2.12 -5.16
CA SER A 124 -23.41 2.58 -5.78
C SER A 124 -23.19 3.73 -6.76
N GLN A 125 -22.46 4.77 -6.33
CA GLN A 125 -22.10 5.90 -7.19
C GLN A 125 -21.32 5.46 -8.42
N ARG A 126 -20.36 4.55 -8.25
CA ARG A 126 -19.55 4.07 -9.36
C ARG A 126 -20.35 3.26 -10.37
N ARG A 127 -21.30 2.43 -9.89
CA ARG A 127 -22.22 1.65 -10.72
C ARG A 127 -23.14 2.56 -11.53
N GLY A 128 -23.81 3.52 -10.88
CA GLY A 128 -24.70 4.47 -11.55
C GLY A 128 -23.99 5.36 -12.58
N ASN A 129 -22.72 5.72 -12.34
CA ASN A 129 -21.92 6.51 -13.30
C ASN A 129 -21.43 5.70 -14.52
N ALA A 130 -21.35 4.37 -14.43
CA ALA A 130 -20.96 3.51 -15.55
C ALA A 130 -22.11 3.32 -16.53
N ASP A 131 -23.34 3.22 -16.02
CA ASP A 131 -24.55 3.01 -16.83
C ASP A 131 -24.88 4.22 -17.74
N TYR A 132 -24.38 5.42 -17.40
CA TYR A 132 -24.54 6.64 -18.24
C TYR A 132 -23.64 6.70 -19.48
N LYS A 133 -22.59 5.87 -19.59
CA LYS A 133 -21.66 5.91 -20.75
C LYS A 133 -22.05 4.99 -21.91
N THR A 134 -23.13 4.21 -21.77
CA THR A 134 -23.63 3.29 -22.79
C THR A 134 -24.90 3.76 -23.49
N ALA A 135 -25.45 4.92 -23.12
CA ALA A 135 -26.57 5.54 -23.82
C ALA A 135 -26.08 6.48 -24.94
N ASP A 136 -25.26 5.96 -25.85
CA ASP A 136 -25.07 6.56 -27.18
C ASP A 136 -25.91 5.74 -28.16
N THR A 137 -27.22 5.96 -28.09
CA THR A 137 -28.20 5.38 -29.02
C THR A 137 -28.11 6.15 -30.34
N PRO A 138 -28.05 5.45 -31.50
CA PRO A 138 -27.88 6.07 -32.80
C PRO A 138 -29.13 6.85 -33.22
N MET A 139 -28.96 8.13 -33.55
CA MET A 139 -29.96 8.88 -34.32
C MET A 139 -29.85 8.49 -35.80
N SER A 140 -30.46 7.37 -36.17
CA SER A 140 -30.95 7.17 -37.54
C SER A 140 -32.37 7.71 -37.63
N GLY A 141 -32.58 8.71 -38.49
CA GLY A 141 -33.87 9.30 -38.78
C GLY A 141 -33.86 10.04 -40.12
N ASN A 142 -34.43 9.37 -41.12
CA ASN A 142 -34.67 9.79 -42.50
C ASN A 142 -35.29 11.19 -42.67
N GLY A 143 -34.96 11.84 -43.79
CA GLY A 143 -35.73 12.93 -44.37
C GLY A 143 -35.33 13.19 -45.82
N SER A 144 -35.95 12.47 -46.75
CA SER A 144 -35.91 12.77 -48.19
C SER A 144 -36.61 14.10 -48.49
N ALA A 145 -36.02 14.89 -49.38
CA ALA A 145 -36.70 15.65 -50.43
C ALA A 145 -35.69 15.90 -51.56
#